data_AF-A0A1E4FC83-F1
#
_entry.id   AF-A0A1E4FC83-F1
#
_cell.length_a   1.000
_cell.length_b   1.000
_cell.length_c   1.000
_cell.angle_alpha   90.00
_cell.angle_beta   90.00
_cell.angle_gamma   90.00
#
_symmetry.space_group_name_H-M   'P 1'
#
loop_
_entity.id
_entity.type
_entity.pdbx_description
1 polymer ?
#
loop_
_entity_poly.entity_id
_entity_poly.type
_entity_poly.pdbx_seq_one_letter_code
_entity_poly.pdbx_strand_id
1 'polypeptide(L)'
;MREPLAPGTILGEGAFQIGEVIGEGSFSLTYSALQGEWRLPVAIKEFFPQGARREGSHVLTEPAGVEAFLQEGATLERFYHPGVVRVLGHFRANGTAYLVEELLQGVSLGAGLQQAGSMSEQRILDLASQVGQAMLLVHAAGLIHSDLKPDNLFLTRQGRYVILDFGTARSGQTQLTQREVSPGYSPPEQYERVALTPAADVYALAATLYHLATGGPPPEARARLQGETLAALPPSLSAALVQGLHLDPLQRPASVRAFLSSLGLDVTPRSAQGGLPALESLNSRSAHNGGVYALCLDAGGGRLYSAGRDGCWSCWSWPQLELLSSHKAHETPIQCLALSADGSYLVSGAQDGSVRLWSALAPTQGFPLLERGPAVNGLAFHPRQGLVAASLTNGECCLLGPSLETPIRWSAHQGSANSLAMHPQGSLLATAGDDKAVHLWKLPEATYAGSLLGHQSRVQGVRFMREGAGLLTCCADMTVRAWELESKREVRCLRGHRGMIWAAQAQQNLIFTACADRCLRAFRLDGGRLLVQSEAHEQWVRCLAVDEDSRLLVSGGGDGKICQWRLPVSGAC
;
A
#
# COMPACT_ATOMS: atom_id res chain seq x y z
N MET A 1 -12.46 28.68 22.90
CA MET A 1 -12.52 27.82 21.69
C MET A 1 -11.26 28.05 20.90
N ARG A 2 -10.71 27.01 20.28
CA ARG A 2 -9.59 27.17 19.35
C ARG A 2 -10.09 27.86 18.09
N GLU A 3 -9.35 28.82 17.60
CA GLU A 3 -9.67 29.48 16.34
C GLU A 3 -9.13 28.61 15.18
N PRO A 4 -9.99 28.07 14.29
CA PRO A 4 -9.56 27.23 13.19
C PRO A 4 -9.01 28.06 12.02
N LEU A 5 -8.18 27.44 11.16
CA LEU A 5 -7.85 28.01 9.85
C LEU A 5 -9.10 28.21 9.01
N ALA A 6 -9.14 29.31 8.25
CA ALA A 6 -10.21 29.56 7.30
C ALA A 6 -10.14 28.56 6.12
N PRO A 7 -11.29 28.02 5.64
CA PRO A 7 -11.33 27.24 4.41
C PRO A 7 -10.72 28.01 3.23
N GLY A 8 -9.91 27.34 2.43
CA GLY A 8 -9.12 27.91 1.34
C GLY A 8 -7.73 28.39 1.75
N THR A 9 -7.37 28.36 3.04
CA THR A 9 -6.01 28.69 3.49
C THR A 9 -4.99 27.78 2.80
N ILE A 10 -3.89 28.37 2.32
CA ILE A 10 -2.81 27.65 1.65
C ILE A 10 -1.65 27.43 2.62
N LEU A 11 -1.19 26.19 2.76
CA LEU A 11 -0.07 25.78 3.62
C LEU A 11 1.03 25.06 2.82
N GLY A 12 2.20 24.89 3.45
CA GLY A 12 3.31 24.11 2.91
C GLY A 12 3.82 24.63 1.56
N GLU A 13 4.03 25.94 1.45
CA GLU A 13 4.52 26.59 0.22
C GLU A 13 3.61 26.38 -1.02
N GLY A 14 2.30 26.22 -0.81
CA GLY A 14 1.36 25.97 -1.91
C GLY A 14 0.95 24.50 -2.06
N ALA A 15 1.55 23.60 -1.28
CA ALA A 15 1.28 22.17 -1.38
C ALA A 15 -0.12 21.78 -0.88
N PHE A 16 -0.74 22.56 0.01
CA PHE A 16 -2.01 22.19 0.63
C PHE A 16 -3.03 23.31 0.63
N GLN A 17 -4.26 22.98 0.25
CA GLN A 17 -5.43 23.84 0.41
C GLN A 17 -6.33 23.29 1.51
N ILE A 18 -6.48 24.05 2.60
CA ILE A 18 -7.26 23.67 3.78
C ILE A 18 -8.76 23.77 3.50
N GLY A 19 -9.52 22.78 3.96
CA GLY A 19 -10.97 22.70 3.91
C GLY A 19 -11.61 22.90 5.29
N GLU A 20 -12.65 22.12 5.57
CA GLU A 20 -13.40 22.19 6.81
C GLU A 20 -12.68 21.47 7.96
N VAL A 21 -12.95 21.89 9.20
CA VAL A 21 -12.55 21.17 10.41
C VAL A 21 -13.35 19.86 10.50
N ILE A 22 -12.64 18.74 10.57
CA ILE A 22 -13.21 17.39 10.66
C ILE A 22 -12.94 16.72 12.01
N GLY A 23 -12.09 17.31 12.85
CA GLY A 23 -11.84 16.82 14.20
C GLY A 23 -11.20 17.87 15.11
N GLU A 24 -11.49 17.78 16.41
CA GLU A 24 -10.84 18.59 17.44
C GLU A 24 -10.32 17.66 18.55
N GLY A 25 -9.00 17.69 18.75
CA GLY A 25 -8.32 16.95 19.80
C GLY A 25 -8.00 17.84 21.01
N SER A 26 -7.35 17.26 22.01
CA SER A 26 -6.95 17.96 23.23
C SER A 26 -5.79 18.95 23.04
N PHE A 27 -5.03 18.84 21.96
CA PHE A 27 -3.98 19.80 21.57
C PHE A 27 -3.89 20.01 20.05
N SER A 28 -4.88 19.56 19.28
CA SER A 28 -4.83 19.63 17.81
C SER A 28 -6.17 19.97 17.18
N LEU A 29 -6.12 20.53 15.97
CA LEU A 29 -7.24 20.65 15.06
C LEU A 29 -6.96 19.83 13.81
N THR A 30 -7.93 19.05 13.35
CA THR A 30 -7.80 18.23 12.14
C THR A 30 -8.74 18.78 11.06
N TYR A 31 -8.17 19.04 9.89
CA TYR A 31 -8.84 19.62 8.73
C TYR A 31 -8.91 18.60 7.60
N SER A 32 -9.99 18.63 6.82
CA SER A 32 -9.94 18.12 5.44
C SER A 32 -9.04 19.04 4.61
N ALA A 33 -8.30 18.50 3.65
CA ALA A 33 -7.45 19.30 2.77
C ALA A 33 -7.23 18.63 1.42
N LEU A 34 -6.72 19.41 0.46
CA LEU A 34 -6.33 18.95 -0.86
C LEU A 34 -4.83 19.16 -1.05
N GLN A 35 -4.12 18.11 -1.45
CA GLN A 35 -2.67 18.12 -1.67
C GLN A 35 -2.32 18.20 -3.16
N GLY A 36 -1.41 19.13 -3.49
CA GLY A 36 -0.79 19.28 -4.80
C GLY A 36 -1.76 19.70 -5.92
N GLU A 37 -1.22 19.79 -7.14
CA GLU A 37 -1.99 20.20 -8.34
C GLU A 37 -3.12 19.21 -8.69
N TRP A 38 -2.96 17.94 -8.31
CA TRP A 38 -3.93 16.87 -8.54
C TRP A 38 -5.08 16.86 -7.54
N ARG A 39 -5.06 17.74 -6.53
CA ARG A 39 -6.10 17.88 -5.50
C ARG A 39 -6.39 16.56 -4.77
N LEU A 40 -5.35 15.85 -4.35
CA LEU A 40 -5.49 14.60 -3.62
C LEU A 40 -6.09 14.87 -2.23
N PRO A 41 -7.18 14.19 -1.83
CA PRO A 41 -7.79 14.41 -0.52
C PRO A 41 -6.91 13.85 0.60
N VAL A 42 -6.58 14.70 1.58
CA VAL A 42 -5.80 14.36 2.77
C VAL A 42 -6.46 14.95 4.01
N ALA A 43 -6.07 14.45 5.19
CA ALA A 43 -6.35 15.11 6.45
C ALA A 43 -5.09 15.87 6.90
N ILE A 44 -5.24 17.08 7.42
CA ILE A 44 -4.12 17.84 8.00
C ILE A 44 -4.42 18.07 9.46
N LYS A 45 -3.54 17.59 10.32
CA LYS A 45 -3.61 17.75 11.77
C LYS A 45 -2.63 18.82 12.22
N GLU A 46 -3.14 19.95 12.64
CA GLU A 46 -2.38 21.06 13.20
C GLU A 46 -2.20 20.91 14.70
N PHE A 47 -0.97 21.10 15.19
CA PHE A 47 -0.72 21.26 16.61
C PHE A 47 -1.20 22.64 17.07
N PHE A 48 -2.22 22.68 17.92
CA PHE A 48 -2.81 23.93 18.40
C PHE A 48 -3.35 23.75 19.84
N PRO A 49 -2.46 23.75 20.86
CA PRO A 49 -2.86 23.52 22.24
C PRO A 49 -3.69 24.67 22.83
N GLN A 50 -4.36 24.38 23.93
CA GLN A 50 -5.21 25.37 24.60
C GLN A 50 -4.39 26.59 25.05
N GLY A 51 -4.88 27.79 24.74
CA GLY A 51 -4.19 29.05 25.04
C GLY A 51 -3.33 29.58 23.89
N ALA A 52 -3.04 28.79 22.86
CA ALA A 52 -2.45 29.29 21.63
C ALA A 52 -3.38 30.30 20.95
N ARG A 53 -2.80 31.34 20.35
CA ARG A 53 -3.51 32.41 19.62
C ARG A 53 -2.90 32.55 18.24
N ARG A 54 -3.73 32.82 17.24
CA ARG A 54 -3.29 33.08 15.87
C ARG A 54 -3.79 34.43 15.37
N GLU A 55 -3.14 34.96 14.34
CA GLU A 55 -3.61 36.06 13.50
C GLU A 55 -3.57 35.58 12.05
N GLY A 56 -4.72 35.47 11.41
CA GLY A 56 -4.85 34.80 10.13
C GLY A 56 -4.41 33.33 10.21
N SER A 57 -3.42 32.94 9.40
CA SER A 57 -2.84 31.60 9.44
C SER A 57 -1.68 31.45 10.42
N HIS A 58 -1.17 32.52 11.03
CA HIS A 58 0.06 32.53 11.83
C HIS A 58 -0.20 32.45 13.33
N VAL A 59 0.38 31.46 14.01
CA VAL A 59 0.34 31.31 15.47
C VAL A 59 1.31 32.30 16.11
N LEU A 60 0.80 33.21 16.95
CA LEU A 60 1.53 34.37 17.49
C LEU A 60 2.69 33.99 18.41
N THR A 61 2.61 32.86 19.09
CA THR A 61 3.66 32.35 19.96
C THR A 61 3.73 30.85 19.79
N GLU A 62 4.91 30.36 19.39
CA GLU A 62 5.09 28.94 19.14
C GLU A 62 4.81 28.12 20.41
N PRO A 63 3.86 27.18 20.36
CA PRO A 63 3.50 26.44 21.55
C PRO A 63 4.61 25.47 21.99
N ALA A 64 4.81 25.34 23.30
CA ALA A 64 5.68 24.30 23.86
C ALA A 64 5.12 22.92 23.49
N GLY A 65 5.91 22.12 22.75
CA GLY A 65 5.51 20.78 22.30
C GLY A 65 5.58 20.57 20.78
N VAL A 66 5.76 21.63 19.98
CA VAL A 66 5.91 21.55 18.51
C VAL A 66 6.97 20.53 18.09
N GLU A 67 8.15 20.55 18.72
CA GLU A 67 9.24 19.62 18.38
C GLU A 67 8.88 18.16 18.68
N ALA A 68 8.22 17.91 19.82
CA ALA A 68 7.79 16.57 20.20
C ALA A 68 6.73 16.04 19.21
N PHE A 69 5.82 16.90 18.78
CA PHE A 69 4.79 16.57 17.79
C PHE A 69 5.38 16.26 16.41
N LEU A 70 6.40 17.00 15.97
CA LEU A 70 7.12 16.69 14.72
C LEU A 70 7.90 15.38 14.83
N GLN A 71 8.55 15.12 15.97
CA GLN A 71 9.29 13.87 16.20
C GLN A 71 8.36 12.65 16.23
N GLU A 72 7.17 12.81 16.79
CA GLU A 72 6.10 11.82 16.72
C GLU A 72 5.68 11.59 15.26
N GLY A 73 5.40 12.64 14.50
CA GLY A 73 5.12 12.57 13.06
C GLY A 73 6.18 11.79 12.29
N ALA A 74 7.46 12.12 12.48
CA ALA A 74 8.59 11.44 11.85
C ALA A 74 8.70 9.95 12.23
N THR A 75 8.25 9.59 13.43
CA THR A 75 8.18 8.20 13.87
C THR A 75 7.00 7.49 13.20
N LEU A 76 5.84 8.16 13.12
CA LEU A 76 4.61 7.63 12.56
C LEU A 76 4.65 7.45 11.04
N GLU A 77 5.35 8.32 10.31
CA GLU A 77 5.58 8.19 8.86
C GLU A 77 6.22 6.85 8.46
N ARG A 78 6.99 6.26 9.38
CA ARG A 78 7.68 4.99 9.16
C ARG A 78 6.77 3.78 9.40
N PHE A 79 5.58 3.99 9.96
CA PHE A 79 4.59 2.92 10.14
C PHE A 79 3.69 2.80 8.94
N TYR A 80 3.55 1.57 8.49
CA TYR A 80 2.50 1.19 7.58
C TYR A 80 1.75 -0.01 8.16
N HIS A 81 0.57 0.25 8.70
CA HIS A 81 -0.30 -0.77 9.25
C HIS A 81 -1.76 -0.40 9.01
N PRO A 82 -2.63 -1.34 8.58
CA PRO A 82 -4.03 -1.04 8.32
C PRO A 82 -4.79 -0.53 9.57
N GLY A 83 -4.34 -0.89 10.77
CA GLY A 83 -4.97 -0.46 12.04
C GLY A 83 -4.41 0.83 12.65
N VAL A 84 -3.51 1.55 11.97
CA VAL A 84 -2.93 2.82 12.43
C VAL A 84 -3.14 3.85 11.33
N VAL A 85 -3.56 5.07 11.67
CA VAL A 85 -3.72 6.13 10.66
C VAL A 85 -2.39 6.38 9.96
N ARG A 86 -2.41 6.41 8.62
CA ARG A 86 -1.20 6.61 7.83
C ARG A 86 -0.80 8.08 7.84
N VAL A 87 0.36 8.38 8.42
CA VAL A 87 1.02 9.69 8.28
C VAL A 87 1.81 9.70 6.97
N LEU A 88 1.48 10.65 6.09
CA LEU A 88 2.07 10.86 4.76
C LEU A 88 3.23 11.86 4.78
N GLY A 89 3.27 12.73 5.78
CA GLY A 89 4.21 13.84 5.88
C GLY A 89 4.07 14.59 7.20
N HIS A 90 5.10 15.34 7.60
CA HIS A 90 5.04 16.33 8.67
C HIS A 90 5.82 17.57 8.26
N PHE A 91 5.37 18.75 8.70
CA PHE A 91 6.07 20.00 8.43
C PHE A 91 5.78 21.05 9.50
N ARG A 92 6.68 22.04 9.60
CA ARG A 92 6.52 23.23 10.44
C ARG A 92 6.23 24.42 9.55
N ALA A 93 5.17 25.16 9.85
CA ALA A 93 4.81 26.38 9.15
C ALA A 93 4.04 27.32 10.09
N ASN A 94 4.03 28.61 9.79
CA ASN A 94 3.15 29.57 10.45
C ASN A 94 3.18 29.57 12.00
N GLY A 95 4.34 29.32 12.60
CA GLY A 95 4.50 29.29 14.06
C GLY A 95 3.97 28.03 14.76
N THR A 96 3.68 26.95 14.01
CA THR A 96 3.29 25.65 14.57
C THR A 96 3.68 24.47 13.66
N ALA A 97 3.25 23.25 14.01
CA ALA A 97 3.50 22.02 13.28
C ALA A 97 2.21 21.37 12.74
N TYR A 98 2.38 20.63 11.65
CA TYR A 98 1.32 19.94 10.93
C TYR A 98 1.73 18.51 10.62
N LEU A 99 0.81 17.56 10.78
CA LEU A 99 0.90 16.21 10.22
C LEU A 99 -0.07 16.10 9.04
N VAL A 100 0.39 15.46 7.98
CA VAL A 100 -0.42 15.11 6.80
C VAL A 100 -0.77 13.64 6.94
N GLU A 101 -2.06 13.32 6.94
CA GLU A 101 -2.59 11.99 7.17
C GLU A 101 -3.49 11.54 6.03
N GLU A 102 -3.69 10.24 5.88
CA GLU A 102 -4.73 9.72 4.99
C GLU A 102 -6.11 10.20 5.43
N LEU A 103 -6.95 10.66 4.49
CA LEU A 103 -8.33 11.03 4.80
C LEU A 103 -9.19 9.76 4.93
N LEU A 104 -9.63 9.46 6.15
CA LEU A 104 -10.48 8.29 6.43
C LEU A 104 -11.97 8.61 6.24
N GLN A 105 -12.71 7.67 5.65
CA GLN A 105 -14.17 7.74 5.55
C GLN A 105 -14.83 6.70 6.46
N GLY A 106 -15.68 7.14 7.38
CA GLY A 106 -16.27 6.27 8.40
C GLY A 106 -16.81 7.07 9.59
N VAL A 107 -16.88 6.43 10.75
CA VAL A 107 -17.32 7.02 12.01
C VAL A 107 -16.36 6.66 13.13
N SER A 108 -16.19 7.53 14.12
CA SER A 108 -15.51 7.14 15.36
C SER A 108 -16.37 6.13 16.11
N LEU A 109 -15.72 5.23 16.85
CA LEU A 109 -16.40 4.22 17.65
C LEU A 109 -17.20 4.87 18.77
N GLY A 110 -16.72 6.00 19.34
CA GLY A 110 -17.47 6.81 20.30
C GLY A 110 -18.82 7.28 19.75
N ALA A 111 -18.84 7.86 18.54
CA ALA A 111 -20.09 8.27 17.89
C ALA A 111 -21.02 7.08 17.59
N GLY A 112 -20.46 5.96 17.15
CA GLY A 112 -21.22 4.73 16.91
C GLY A 112 -21.84 4.14 18.19
N LEU A 113 -21.13 4.19 19.31
CA LEU A 113 -21.62 3.71 20.61
C LEU A 113 -22.77 4.56 21.15
N GLN A 114 -22.69 5.89 21.01
CA GLN A 114 -23.80 6.77 21.40
C GLN A 114 -25.12 6.41 20.69
N GLN A 115 -25.03 5.88 19.48
CA GLN A 115 -26.19 5.43 18.70
C GLN A 115 -26.64 3.99 19.05
N ALA A 116 -25.69 3.09 19.28
CA ALA A 116 -25.95 1.65 19.45
C ALA A 116 -26.12 1.20 20.91
N GLY A 117 -25.68 2.01 21.88
CA GLY A 117 -25.64 1.67 23.31
C GLY A 117 -24.47 0.73 23.65
N SER A 118 -24.58 -0.54 23.26
CA SER A 118 -23.58 -1.58 23.55
C SER A 118 -23.29 -2.46 22.33
N MET A 119 -22.17 -3.18 22.36
CA MET A 119 -21.72 -4.04 21.27
C MET A 119 -21.78 -5.52 21.66
N SER A 120 -22.04 -6.40 20.68
CA SER A 120 -22.01 -7.84 20.92
C SER A 120 -20.60 -8.33 21.21
N GLU A 121 -20.48 -9.36 22.04
CA GLU A 121 -19.20 -9.94 22.45
C GLU A 121 -18.29 -10.31 21.26
N GLN A 122 -18.84 -10.95 20.23
CA GLN A 122 -18.06 -11.29 19.04
C GLN A 122 -17.42 -10.06 18.38
N ARG A 123 -18.17 -8.96 18.26
CA ARG A 123 -17.64 -7.72 17.67
C ARG A 123 -16.61 -7.05 18.57
N ILE A 124 -16.77 -7.16 19.89
CA ILE A 124 -15.78 -6.69 20.87
C ILE A 124 -14.47 -7.47 20.69
N LEU A 125 -14.53 -8.80 20.54
CA LEU A 125 -13.36 -9.65 20.30
C LEU A 125 -12.71 -9.36 18.94
N ASP A 126 -13.50 -9.15 17.89
CA ASP A 126 -12.99 -8.77 16.55
C ASP A 126 -12.26 -7.42 16.60
N LEU A 127 -12.82 -6.44 17.32
CA LEU A 127 -12.19 -5.14 17.55
C LEU A 127 -10.91 -5.28 18.38
N ALA A 128 -10.95 -6.02 19.48
CA ALA A 128 -9.80 -6.26 20.34
C ALA A 128 -8.65 -6.89 19.56
N SER A 129 -8.95 -7.85 18.67
CA SER A 129 -7.98 -8.46 17.77
C SER A 129 -7.35 -7.42 16.82
N GLN A 130 -8.17 -6.65 16.09
CA GLN A 130 -7.65 -5.66 15.12
C GLN A 130 -6.85 -4.53 15.78
N VAL A 131 -7.42 -3.90 16.82
CA VAL A 131 -6.79 -2.78 17.54
C VAL A 131 -5.56 -3.26 18.30
N GLY A 132 -5.66 -4.42 18.95
CA GLY A 132 -4.55 -4.96 19.71
C GLY A 132 -3.35 -5.36 18.85
N GLN A 133 -3.57 -5.85 17.61
CA GLN A 133 -2.48 -6.07 16.64
C GLN A 133 -1.77 -4.76 16.25
N ALA A 134 -2.53 -3.68 16.04
CA ALA A 134 -1.95 -2.36 15.78
C ALA A 134 -1.12 -1.87 16.99
N MET A 135 -1.63 -2.04 18.21
CA MET A 135 -0.92 -1.67 19.44
C MET A 135 0.38 -2.45 19.66
N LEU A 136 0.46 -3.71 19.25
CA LEU A 136 1.71 -4.47 19.30
C LEU A 136 2.81 -3.84 18.45
N LEU A 137 2.47 -3.27 17.29
CA LEU A 137 3.42 -2.58 16.43
C LEU A 137 3.90 -1.27 17.08
N VAL A 138 2.97 -0.49 17.66
CA VAL A 138 3.25 0.75 18.37
C VAL A 138 4.24 0.50 19.51
N HIS A 139 3.99 -0.55 20.32
CA HIS A 139 4.86 -0.94 21.42
C HIS A 139 6.22 -1.46 20.95
N ALA A 140 6.26 -2.21 19.85
CA ALA A 140 7.52 -2.70 19.27
C ALA A 140 8.44 -1.57 18.81
N ALA A 141 7.88 -0.40 18.50
CA ALA A 141 8.64 0.81 18.18
C ALA A 141 9.01 1.68 19.39
N GLY A 142 8.70 1.21 20.60
CA GLY A 142 9.00 1.92 21.85
C GLY A 142 8.03 3.05 22.18
N LEU A 143 6.90 3.15 21.48
CA LEU A 143 5.83 4.11 21.76
C LEU A 143 4.78 3.48 22.69
N ILE A 144 4.21 4.31 23.56
CA ILE A 144 3.02 3.98 24.38
C ILE A 144 1.94 4.97 23.99
N HIS A 145 0.75 4.51 23.59
CA HIS A 145 -0.32 5.37 23.07
C HIS A 145 -0.88 6.33 24.12
N SER A 146 -1.18 5.83 25.33
CA SER A 146 -1.63 6.54 26.54
C SER A 146 -2.99 7.26 26.50
N ASP A 147 -3.63 7.38 25.34
CA ASP A 147 -5.00 7.91 25.22
C ASP A 147 -5.94 7.02 24.38
N LEU A 148 -5.87 5.69 24.54
CA LEU A 148 -6.73 4.79 23.77
C LEU A 148 -8.16 4.80 24.34
N LYS A 149 -9.12 5.24 23.53
CA LYS A 149 -10.55 5.34 23.87
C LYS A 149 -11.43 5.23 22.62
N PRO A 150 -12.75 4.98 22.74
CA PRO A 150 -13.63 4.88 21.58
C PRO A 150 -13.57 6.06 20.60
N ASP A 151 -13.36 7.28 21.07
CA ASP A 151 -13.27 8.46 20.18
C ASP A 151 -12.02 8.44 19.29
N ASN A 152 -10.94 7.81 19.76
CA ASN A 152 -9.68 7.67 19.04
C ASN A 152 -9.62 6.36 18.23
N LEU A 153 -10.73 5.65 18.11
CA LEU A 153 -10.87 4.47 17.26
C LEU A 153 -11.85 4.77 16.13
N PHE A 154 -11.39 4.69 14.89
CA PHE A 154 -12.19 4.99 13.72
C PHE A 154 -12.58 3.72 12.98
N LEU A 155 -13.88 3.52 12.78
CA LEU A 155 -14.39 2.44 11.94
C LEU A 155 -14.59 2.96 10.52
N THR A 156 -13.76 2.51 9.59
CA THR A 156 -13.91 2.88 8.18
C THR A 156 -15.13 2.20 7.55
N ARG A 157 -15.65 2.76 6.45
CA ARG A 157 -16.71 2.13 5.63
C ARG A 157 -16.37 0.71 5.15
N GLN A 158 -15.09 0.37 5.10
CA GLN A 158 -14.58 -0.93 4.68
C GLN A 158 -14.48 -1.95 5.84
N GLY A 159 -14.96 -1.59 7.04
CA GLY A 159 -14.98 -2.48 8.20
C GLY A 159 -13.64 -2.61 8.93
N ARG A 160 -12.74 -1.63 8.78
CA ARG A 160 -11.41 -1.59 9.42
C ARG A 160 -11.42 -0.66 10.62
N TYR A 161 -10.91 -1.12 11.77
CA TYR A 161 -10.63 -0.24 12.90
C TYR A 161 -9.26 0.40 12.77
N VAL A 162 -9.20 1.73 12.88
CA VAL A 162 -7.97 2.52 12.77
C VAL A 162 -7.78 3.32 14.04
N ILE A 163 -6.60 3.19 14.66
CA ILE A 163 -6.21 4.02 15.80
C ILE A 163 -5.84 5.41 15.27
N LEU A 164 -6.51 6.42 15.82
CA LEU A 164 -6.24 7.83 15.60
C LEU A 164 -5.44 8.39 16.79
N ASP A 165 -4.94 9.61 16.62
CA ASP A 165 -4.51 10.47 17.72
C ASP A 165 -3.42 9.91 18.65
N PHE A 166 -2.24 9.71 18.07
CA PHE A 166 -1.00 9.39 18.79
C PHE A 166 -0.40 10.56 19.57
N GLY A 167 -1.02 11.73 19.60
CA GLY A 167 -0.39 12.97 20.08
C GLY A 167 -0.02 13.03 21.57
N THR A 168 -0.41 12.01 22.34
CA THR A 168 0.06 11.80 23.72
C THR A 168 1.14 10.73 23.83
N ALA A 169 1.46 10.06 22.72
CA ALA A 169 2.32 8.90 22.68
C ALA A 169 3.76 9.29 22.97
N ARG A 170 4.40 8.54 23.87
CA ARG A 170 5.75 8.88 24.35
C ARG A 170 6.69 7.71 24.14
N SER A 171 7.93 8.05 23.79
CA SER A 171 9.07 7.19 24.09
C SER A 171 9.10 6.98 25.60
N GLY A 172 9.22 5.73 26.05
CA GLY A 172 9.20 5.34 27.47
C GLY A 172 10.21 6.05 28.40
N GLN A 173 11.03 6.96 27.88
CA GLN A 173 12.05 7.73 28.60
C GLN A 173 11.66 9.19 28.90
N THR A 174 10.55 9.73 28.36
CA THR A 174 10.28 11.18 28.43
C THR A 174 9.53 11.60 29.70
N GLN A 175 10.22 12.29 30.62
CA GLN A 175 9.61 13.01 31.75
C GLN A 175 9.17 14.42 31.32
N LEU A 176 7.86 14.70 31.31
CA LEU A 176 7.30 16.03 31.06
C LEU A 176 6.14 16.35 32.02
N THR A 177 5.89 17.65 32.20
CA THR A 177 5.27 18.32 33.36
C THR A 177 3.75 18.30 33.47
N GLN A 178 3.00 17.90 32.42
CA GLN A 178 1.56 17.64 32.48
C GLN A 178 1.21 16.41 31.62
N ARG A 179 0.34 15.54 32.15
CA ARG A 179 -0.20 14.36 31.46
C ARG A 179 -1.69 14.53 31.31
N GLU A 180 -2.19 14.36 30.10
CA GLU A 180 -3.62 14.32 29.86
C GLU A 180 -4.18 13.00 30.39
N VAL A 181 -5.34 13.12 31.01
CA VAL A 181 -6.04 12.02 31.65
C VAL A 181 -7.43 11.98 31.05
N SER A 182 -7.80 10.82 30.54
CA SER A 182 -9.14 10.53 30.01
C SER A 182 -9.94 9.81 31.09
N PRO A 183 -11.01 10.43 31.64
CA PRO A 183 -11.90 9.82 32.64
C PRO A 183 -12.31 8.39 32.28
N GLY A 184 -12.07 7.44 33.19
CA GLY A 184 -12.36 6.02 33.00
C GLY A 184 -11.32 5.25 32.16
N TYR A 185 -10.59 5.90 31.26
CA TYR A 185 -9.63 5.24 30.37
C TYR A 185 -8.17 5.32 30.84
N SER A 186 -7.84 6.30 31.68
CA SER A 186 -6.49 6.46 32.22
C SER A 186 -6.28 5.63 33.51
N PRO A 187 -5.16 4.88 33.61
CA PRO A 187 -4.81 4.13 34.81
C PRO A 187 -4.25 5.04 35.93
N PRO A 188 -4.18 4.57 37.19
CA PRO A 188 -3.67 5.36 38.33
C PRO A 188 -2.31 6.00 38.10
N GLU A 189 -1.34 5.25 37.56
CA GLU A 189 0.02 5.72 37.33
C GLU A 189 0.14 6.81 36.25
N GLN A 190 -0.92 7.07 35.48
CA GLN A 190 -0.97 8.19 34.55
C GLN A 190 -1.28 9.52 35.25
N TYR A 191 -2.00 9.47 36.38
CA TYR A 191 -2.20 10.62 37.27
C TYR A 191 -0.93 10.94 38.05
N GLU A 192 -0.09 9.93 38.28
CA GLU A 192 1.21 10.04 38.91
C GLU A 192 2.26 10.40 37.85
N ARG A 193 3.28 11.18 38.19
CA ARG A 193 4.30 11.63 37.21
C ARG A 193 5.38 10.56 36.94
N VAL A 194 4.97 9.29 36.80
CA VAL A 194 5.86 8.10 36.71
C VAL A 194 5.89 7.54 35.29
N ALA A 195 7.05 7.16 34.73
CA ALA A 195 7.13 6.63 33.36
C ALA A 195 6.08 5.52 33.08
N LEU A 196 5.33 5.66 31.99
CA LEU A 196 4.33 4.67 31.61
C LEU A 196 4.99 3.44 31.01
N THR A 197 4.30 2.30 31.12
CA THR A 197 4.68 1.03 30.48
C THR A 197 3.56 0.59 29.53
N PRO A 198 3.78 -0.41 28.66
CA PRO A 198 2.73 -1.04 27.88
C PRO A 198 1.48 -1.47 28.68
N ALA A 199 1.61 -1.71 29.99
CA ALA A 199 0.47 -2.04 30.85
C ALA A 199 -0.53 -0.87 31.00
N ALA A 200 -0.11 0.38 30.78
CA ALA A 200 -1.01 1.53 30.75
C ALA A 200 -1.97 1.46 29.56
N ASP A 201 -1.45 1.08 28.38
CA ASP A 201 -2.26 0.86 27.19
C ASP A 201 -3.15 -0.38 27.29
N VAL A 202 -2.72 -1.40 28.04
CA VAL A 202 -3.59 -2.54 28.38
C VAL A 202 -4.79 -2.07 29.19
N TYR A 203 -4.61 -1.18 30.16
CA TYR A 203 -5.72 -0.60 30.93
C TYR A 203 -6.67 0.18 30.01
N ALA A 204 -6.14 1.05 29.16
CA ALA A 204 -6.94 1.87 28.24
C ALA A 204 -7.72 1.00 27.23
N LEU A 205 -7.10 -0.05 26.69
CA LEU A 205 -7.77 -1.03 25.84
C LEU A 205 -8.87 -1.78 26.63
N ALA A 206 -8.58 -2.27 27.83
CA ALA A 206 -9.57 -2.95 28.66
C ALA A 206 -10.75 -2.03 29.03
N ALA A 207 -10.50 -0.75 29.32
CA ALA A 207 -11.53 0.26 29.56
C ALA A 207 -12.39 0.52 28.33
N THR A 208 -11.76 0.55 27.15
CA THR A 208 -12.47 0.65 25.88
C THR A 208 -13.39 -0.56 25.67
N LEU A 209 -12.89 -1.79 25.81
CA LEU A 209 -13.70 -3.00 25.67
C LEU A 209 -14.81 -3.11 26.73
N TYR A 210 -14.55 -2.66 27.96
CA TYR A 210 -15.55 -2.54 29.02
C TYR A 210 -16.70 -1.61 28.60
N HIS A 211 -16.38 -0.45 28.02
CA HIS A 211 -17.38 0.49 27.53
C HIS A 211 -18.21 -0.14 26.42
N LEU A 212 -17.59 -0.84 25.48
CA LEU A 212 -18.32 -1.55 24.44
C LEU A 212 -19.28 -2.60 25.00
N ALA A 213 -18.90 -3.29 26.08
CA ALA A 213 -19.72 -4.33 26.69
C ALA A 213 -20.87 -3.78 27.54
N THR A 214 -20.67 -2.65 28.22
CA THR A 214 -21.63 -2.13 29.22
C THR A 214 -22.40 -0.90 28.77
N GLY A 215 -21.97 -0.26 27.68
CA GLY A 215 -22.54 0.99 27.16
C GLY A 215 -22.15 2.25 27.94
N GLY A 216 -21.24 2.16 28.91
CA GLY A 216 -20.62 3.30 29.57
C GLY A 216 -19.16 3.04 29.96
N PRO A 217 -18.31 4.07 30.10
CA PRO A 217 -16.93 3.89 30.54
C PRO A 217 -16.89 3.30 31.97
N PRO A 218 -15.81 2.60 32.36
CA PRO A 218 -15.67 2.17 33.75
C PRO A 218 -15.51 3.40 34.67
N PRO A 219 -15.87 3.27 35.96
CA PRO A 219 -15.58 4.31 36.94
C PRO A 219 -14.11 4.71 36.93
N GLU A 220 -13.83 5.99 37.18
CA GLU A 220 -12.47 6.51 37.16
C GLU A 220 -11.56 5.77 38.13
N ALA A 221 -10.29 5.61 37.77
CA ALA A 221 -9.31 4.89 38.57
C ALA A 221 -9.22 5.44 40.01
N ARG A 222 -9.36 6.76 40.20
CA ARG A 222 -9.38 7.40 41.53
C ARG A 222 -10.61 7.05 42.37
N ALA A 223 -11.78 6.96 41.74
CA ALA A 223 -13.00 6.57 42.44
C ALA A 223 -12.98 5.08 42.80
N ARG A 224 -12.40 4.25 41.92
CA ARG A 224 -12.14 2.83 42.21
C ARG A 224 -11.16 2.60 43.36
N LEU A 225 -10.14 3.47 43.50
CA LEU A 225 -9.26 3.47 44.68
C LEU A 225 -10.02 3.82 45.98
N GLN A 226 -11.14 4.53 45.88
CA GLN A 226 -12.03 4.86 47.01
C GLN A 226 -13.13 3.81 47.25
N GLY A 227 -13.13 2.71 46.49
CA GLY A 227 -14.03 1.57 46.70
C GLY A 227 -15.17 1.42 45.69
N GLU A 228 -15.22 2.24 44.63
CA GLU A 228 -16.23 2.08 43.59
C GLU A 228 -15.96 0.81 42.74
N THR A 229 -17.00 0.02 42.49
CA THR A 229 -16.90 -1.29 41.84
C THR A 229 -17.29 -1.25 40.36
N LEU A 230 -16.70 -2.13 39.55
CA LEU A 230 -17.10 -2.34 38.16
C LEU A 230 -18.51 -2.93 38.06
N ALA A 231 -19.24 -2.63 36.99
CA ALA A 231 -20.52 -3.26 36.69
C ALA A 231 -20.35 -4.74 36.30
N ALA A 232 -21.46 -5.47 36.27
CA ALA A 232 -21.46 -6.87 35.82
C ALA A 232 -21.06 -6.97 34.34
N LEU A 233 -20.13 -7.89 34.05
CA LEU A 233 -19.60 -8.14 32.70
C LEU A 233 -20.05 -9.51 32.18
N PRO A 234 -20.08 -9.71 30.85
CA PRO A 234 -20.28 -11.03 30.25
C PRO A 234 -19.27 -12.05 30.82
N PRO A 235 -19.69 -13.27 31.23
CA PRO A 235 -18.82 -14.23 31.93
C PRO A 235 -17.52 -14.56 31.18
N SER A 236 -17.59 -14.62 29.85
CA SER A 236 -16.49 -14.90 28.93
C SER A 236 -15.43 -13.79 28.86
N LEU A 237 -15.83 -12.52 28.99
CA LEU A 237 -14.93 -11.37 28.97
C LEU A 237 -14.47 -10.93 30.37
N SER A 238 -15.27 -11.26 31.40
CA SER A 238 -15.14 -10.73 32.75
C SER A 238 -13.74 -10.89 33.35
N ALA A 239 -13.18 -12.11 33.31
CA ALA A 239 -11.87 -12.38 33.92
C ALA A 239 -10.75 -11.53 33.28
N ALA A 240 -10.71 -11.48 31.95
CA ALA A 240 -9.71 -10.72 31.20
C ALA A 240 -9.86 -9.22 31.41
N LEU A 241 -11.08 -8.68 31.32
CA LEU A 241 -11.34 -7.25 31.48
C LEU A 241 -11.06 -6.78 32.91
N VAL A 242 -11.43 -7.56 33.93
CA VAL A 242 -11.11 -7.24 35.34
C VAL A 242 -9.59 -7.23 35.55
N GLN A 243 -8.86 -8.20 34.98
CA GLN A 243 -7.40 -8.23 35.07
C GLN A 243 -6.74 -7.06 34.32
N GLY A 244 -7.22 -6.74 33.12
CA GLY A 244 -6.74 -5.60 32.33
C GLY A 244 -7.01 -4.25 32.99
N LEU A 245 -8.12 -4.13 33.74
CA LEU A 245 -8.52 -2.95 34.52
C LEU A 245 -7.96 -2.95 35.95
N HIS A 246 -6.98 -3.79 36.27
CA HIS A 246 -6.42 -3.82 37.63
C HIS A 246 -5.66 -2.52 37.95
N LEU A 247 -5.87 -1.97 39.15
CA LEU A 247 -5.32 -0.67 39.55
C LEU A 247 -3.79 -0.74 39.76
N ASP A 248 -3.28 -1.83 40.31
CA ASP A 248 -1.84 -2.10 40.38
C ASP A 248 -1.30 -2.54 38.99
N PRO A 249 -0.34 -1.80 38.39
CA PRO A 249 0.27 -2.17 37.12
C PRO A 249 1.00 -3.52 37.13
N LEU A 250 1.48 -4.00 38.28
CA LEU A 250 2.18 -5.29 38.38
C LEU A 250 1.25 -6.50 38.27
N GLN A 251 -0.04 -6.29 38.54
CA GLN A 251 -1.10 -7.32 38.44
C GLN A 251 -1.81 -7.30 37.08
N ARG A 252 -1.60 -6.25 36.27
CA ARG A 252 -2.07 -6.19 34.89
C ARG A 252 -1.23 -7.09 33.99
N PRO A 253 -1.79 -7.57 32.87
CA PRO A 253 -0.97 -8.16 31.81
C PRO A 253 0.11 -7.15 31.37
N ALA A 254 1.37 -7.57 31.42
CA ALA A 254 2.52 -6.69 31.16
C ALA A 254 2.60 -6.20 29.70
N SER A 255 1.79 -6.75 28.79
CA SER A 255 1.76 -6.37 27.37
C SER A 255 0.36 -6.58 26.78
N VAL A 256 0.08 -5.88 25.68
CA VAL A 256 -1.15 -6.09 24.88
C VAL A 256 -1.25 -7.52 24.39
N ARG A 257 -0.12 -8.18 24.08
CA ARG A 257 -0.10 -9.61 23.71
C ARG A 257 -0.68 -10.49 24.82
N ALA A 258 -0.19 -10.32 26.05
CA ALA A 258 -0.65 -11.09 27.19
C ALA A 258 -2.13 -10.84 27.48
N PHE A 259 -2.59 -9.59 27.35
CA PHE A 259 -4.00 -9.24 27.51
C PHE A 259 -4.89 -9.89 26.45
N LEU A 260 -4.52 -9.83 25.17
CA LEU A 260 -5.27 -10.48 24.10
C LEU A 260 -5.32 -12.00 24.27
N SER A 261 -4.22 -12.64 24.71
CA SER A 261 -4.25 -14.07 25.05
C SER A 261 -5.23 -14.40 26.18
N SER A 262 -5.38 -13.50 27.17
CA SER A 262 -6.38 -13.67 28.24
C SER A 262 -7.83 -13.57 27.75
N LEU A 263 -8.06 -12.87 26.64
CA LEU A 263 -9.35 -12.83 25.93
C LEU A 263 -9.58 -14.06 25.02
N GLY A 264 -8.67 -15.04 25.03
CA GLY A 264 -8.73 -16.20 24.13
C GLY A 264 -8.39 -15.88 22.67
N LEU A 265 -7.82 -14.70 22.40
CA LEU A 265 -7.41 -14.30 21.06
C LEU A 265 -5.99 -14.82 20.76
N ASP A 266 -5.84 -15.50 19.63
CA ASP A 266 -4.54 -15.97 19.17
C ASP A 266 -3.70 -14.81 18.62
N VAL A 267 -2.72 -14.40 19.42
CA VAL A 267 -1.78 -13.30 19.14
C VAL A 267 -0.37 -13.81 18.85
N THR A 268 -0.21 -15.12 18.75
CA THR A 268 1.01 -15.65 18.17
C THR A 268 1.05 -15.12 16.73
N PRO A 269 2.15 -14.53 16.24
CA PRO A 269 2.38 -14.59 14.81
C PRO A 269 2.35 -16.08 14.52
N ARG A 270 1.26 -16.57 13.92
CA ARG A 270 1.09 -17.99 13.65
C ARG A 270 2.42 -18.47 13.09
N SER A 271 3.12 -19.29 13.87
CA SER A 271 4.08 -20.19 13.28
C SER A 271 3.25 -20.91 12.22
N ALA A 272 3.64 -20.79 10.96
CA ALA A 272 2.97 -21.41 9.84
C ALA A 272 2.90 -22.93 10.07
N GLN A 273 1.87 -23.37 10.79
CA GLN A 273 1.38 -24.72 10.85
C GLN A 273 -0.02 -24.62 10.25
N GLY A 274 -0.03 -24.77 8.94
CA GLY A 274 -1.10 -24.36 8.03
C GLY A 274 -0.44 -23.70 6.83
N GLY A 275 -0.58 -24.29 5.65
CA GLY A 275 0.02 -23.76 4.43
C GLY A 275 -0.34 -22.29 4.19
N LEU A 276 0.47 -21.59 3.39
CA LEU A 276 0.13 -20.24 2.94
C LEU A 276 -1.30 -20.25 2.36
N PRO A 277 -2.15 -19.26 2.69
CA PRO A 277 -3.43 -19.12 2.02
C PRO A 277 -3.20 -19.00 0.51
N ALA A 278 -4.17 -19.50 -0.27
CA ALA A 278 -4.16 -19.45 -1.72
C ALA A 278 -4.99 -18.28 -2.23
N LEU A 279 -4.62 -17.73 -3.39
CA LEU A 279 -5.50 -16.89 -4.20
C LEU A 279 -6.77 -17.68 -4.57
N GLU A 280 -7.92 -17.03 -4.47
CA GLU A 280 -9.19 -17.60 -4.94
C GLU A 280 -9.18 -17.61 -6.47
N SER A 281 -9.19 -18.80 -7.07
CA SER A 281 -9.35 -18.96 -8.53
C SER A 281 -10.80 -18.71 -8.91
N LEU A 282 -11.06 -17.73 -9.75
CA LEU A 282 -12.42 -17.37 -10.18
C LEU A 282 -12.79 -17.97 -11.53
N ASN A 283 -11.92 -17.81 -12.53
CA ASN A 283 -12.21 -18.20 -13.90
C ASN A 283 -10.92 -18.55 -14.65
N SER A 284 -11.02 -19.38 -15.68
CA SER A 284 -9.88 -19.76 -16.52
C SER A 284 -10.36 -19.95 -17.96
N ARG A 285 -9.59 -19.42 -18.92
CA ARG A 285 -9.86 -19.52 -20.36
C ARG A 285 -8.62 -19.99 -21.11
N SER A 286 -8.79 -20.90 -22.06
CA SER A 286 -7.76 -21.18 -23.05
C SER A 286 -7.68 -20.01 -24.02
N ALA A 287 -6.56 -19.29 -24.00
CA ALA A 287 -6.41 -18.02 -24.72
C ALA A 287 -5.63 -18.17 -26.03
N HIS A 288 -4.61 -19.03 -26.05
CA HIS A 288 -3.67 -19.16 -27.16
C HIS A 288 -3.28 -20.62 -27.41
N ASN A 289 -2.91 -20.94 -28.66
CA ASN A 289 -2.31 -22.23 -28.98
C ASN A 289 -0.84 -22.25 -28.57
N GLY A 290 -0.58 -22.62 -27.31
CA GLY A 290 0.72 -22.52 -26.64
C GLY A 290 0.78 -21.32 -25.70
N GLY A 291 1.95 -21.06 -25.13
CA GLY A 291 2.10 -20.14 -23.99
C GLY A 291 1.59 -18.71 -24.23
N VAL A 292 0.98 -18.14 -23.20
CA VAL A 292 0.62 -16.72 -23.12
C VAL A 292 1.83 -15.95 -22.63
N TYR A 293 2.33 -15.03 -23.45
CA TYR A 293 3.56 -14.29 -23.16
C TYR A 293 3.29 -12.88 -22.63
N ALA A 294 2.19 -12.24 -23.02
CA ALA A 294 1.90 -10.87 -22.63
C ALA A 294 0.43 -10.66 -22.26
N LEU A 295 0.20 -9.74 -21.30
CA LEU A 295 -1.11 -9.27 -20.89
C LEU A 295 -1.09 -7.74 -20.74
N CYS A 296 -2.17 -7.07 -21.16
CA CYS A 296 -2.43 -5.66 -20.89
C CYS A 296 -3.88 -5.52 -20.42
N LEU A 297 -4.10 -4.90 -19.28
CA LEU A 297 -5.42 -4.71 -18.69
C LEU A 297 -5.80 -3.23 -18.75
N ASP A 298 -6.99 -2.96 -19.28
CA ASP A 298 -7.70 -1.69 -19.18
C ASP A 298 -8.99 -1.95 -18.37
N ALA A 299 -8.85 -1.86 -17.05
CA ALA A 299 -9.96 -2.13 -16.15
C ALA A 299 -11.09 -1.09 -16.30
N GLY A 300 -10.72 0.19 -16.49
CA GLY A 300 -11.67 1.28 -16.68
C GLY A 300 -12.48 1.16 -17.98
N GLY A 301 -11.85 0.70 -19.07
CA GLY A 301 -12.52 0.37 -20.33
C GLY A 301 -13.16 -1.02 -20.37
N GLY A 302 -13.00 -1.84 -19.32
CA GLY A 302 -13.56 -3.19 -19.25
C GLY A 302 -12.96 -4.15 -20.29
N ARG A 303 -11.65 -4.05 -20.52
CA ARG A 303 -10.93 -4.83 -21.53
C ARG A 303 -9.66 -5.46 -20.98
N LEU A 304 -9.40 -6.70 -21.40
CA LEU A 304 -8.13 -7.39 -21.22
C LEU A 304 -7.59 -7.80 -22.60
N TYR A 305 -6.30 -7.61 -22.82
CA TYR A 305 -5.60 -8.06 -24.02
C TYR A 305 -4.58 -9.12 -23.65
N SER A 306 -4.55 -10.22 -24.39
CA SER A 306 -3.55 -11.29 -24.26
C SER A 306 -2.83 -11.51 -25.57
N ALA A 307 -1.57 -11.95 -25.52
CA ALA A 307 -0.85 -12.42 -26.69
C ALA A 307 0.09 -13.58 -26.36
N GLY A 308 0.38 -14.41 -27.36
CA GLY A 308 1.12 -15.65 -27.11
C GLY A 308 1.87 -16.22 -28.31
N ARG A 309 2.20 -17.50 -28.15
CA ARG A 309 3.05 -18.29 -29.05
C ARG A 309 2.50 -18.42 -30.47
N ASP A 310 1.20 -18.35 -30.63
CA ASP A 310 0.51 -18.48 -31.92
C ASP A 310 0.65 -17.25 -32.83
N GLY A 311 1.31 -16.18 -32.37
CA GLY A 311 1.45 -14.94 -33.14
C GLY A 311 0.16 -14.12 -33.18
N CYS A 312 -0.81 -14.46 -32.33
CA CYS A 312 -2.07 -13.76 -32.20
C CYS A 312 -2.10 -12.91 -30.92
N TRP A 313 -2.90 -11.85 -30.95
CA TRP A 313 -3.40 -11.21 -29.74
C TRP A 313 -4.92 -11.29 -29.70
N SER A 314 -5.48 -11.42 -28.51
CA SER A 314 -6.91 -11.58 -28.26
C SER A 314 -7.40 -10.51 -27.29
N CYS A 315 -8.60 -10.01 -27.52
CA CYS A 315 -9.30 -9.04 -26.68
C CYS A 315 -10.45 -9.71 -25.96
N TRP A 316 -10.54 -9.48 -24.65
CA TRP A 316 -11.49 -10.10 -23.74
C TRP A 316 -12.26 -9.02 -22.99
N SER A 317 -13.49 -9.33 -22.60
CA SER A 317 -14.21 -8.51 -21.62
C SER A 317 -13.58 -8.65 -20.24
N TRP A 318 -13.55 -7.56 -19.49
CA TRP A 318 -13.12 -7.55 -18.10
C TRP A 318 -14.24 -7.01 -17.21
N PRO A 319 -14.58 -7.66 -16.08
CA PRO A 319 -13.94 -8.84 -15.48
C PRO A 319 -14.45 -10.22 -15.95
N GLN A 320 -15.41 -10.30 -16.89
CA GLN A 320 -16.10 -11.56 -17.21
C GLN A 320 -15.25 -12.59 -17.98
N LEU A 321 -14.16 -12.16 -18.62
CA LEU A 321 -13.29 -12.98 -19.48
C LEU A 321 -14.06 -13.68 -20.61
N GLU A 322 -14.91 -12.94 -21.31
CA GLU A 322 -15.52 -13.38 -22.57
C GLU A 322 -14.64 -12.94 -23.74
N LEU A 323 -14.37 -13.84 -24.69
CA LEU A 323 -13.58 -13.51 -25.86
C LEU A 323 -14.38 -12.58 -26.77
N LEU A 324 -13.87 -11.37 -27.01
CA LEU A 324 -14.49 -10.37 -27.87
C LEU A 324 -13.97 -10.47 -29.31
N SER A 325 -12.65 -10.62 -29.46
CA SER A 325 -12.01 -10.80 -30.77
C SER A 325 -10.62 -11.41 -30.64
N SER A 326 -10.11 -11.96 -31.74
CA SER A 326 -8.74 -12.48 -31.84
C SER A 326 -8.17 -12.14 -33.21
N HIS A 327 -6.91 -11.70 -33.24
CA HIS A 327 -6.25 -11.13 -34.41
C HIS A 327 -4.88 -11.78 -34.61
N LYS A 328 -4.68 -12.39 -35.78
CA LYS A 328 -3.36 -12.85 -36.23
C LYS A 328 -2.53 -11.63 -36.61
N ALA A 329 -1.56 -11.29 -35.76
CA ALA A 329 -0.74 -10.10 -35.93
C ALA A 329 0.61 -10.40 -36.56
N HIS A 330 1.18 -11.56 -36.25
CA HIS A 330 2.54 -11.93 -36.60
C HIS A 330 2.64 -13.42 -36.96
N GLU A 331 3.58 -13.78 -37.84
CA GLU A 331 3.86 -15.19 -38.16
C GLU A 331 4.68 -15.88 -37.06
N THR A 332 5.39 -15.09 -36.26
CA THR A 332 6.18 -15.56 -35.11
C THR A 332 5.51 -15.20 -33.79
N PRO A 333 5.91 -15.83 -32.67
CA PRO A 333 5.37 -15.52 -31.34
C PRO A 333 5.38 -14.04 -30.99
N ILE A 334 4.28 -13.55 -30.40
CA ILE A 334 4.23 -12.21 -29.81
C ILE A 334 4.81 -12.30 -28.39
N GLN A 335 5.92 -11.60 -28.15
CA GLN A 335 6.65 -11.67 -26.87
C GLN A 335 6.17 -10.63 -25.87
N CYS A 336 5.66 -9.50 -26.37
CA CYS A 336 5.24 -8.37 -25.56
C CYS A 336 4.08 -7.59 -26.21
N LEU A 337 3.26 -6.99 -25.35
CA LEU A 337 2.21 -6.04 -25.68
C LEU A 337 2.40 -4.79 -24.82
N ALA A 338 1.95 -3.65 -25.34
CA ALA A 338 1.70 -2.47 -24.51
C ALA A 338 0.41 -1.79 -24.97
N LEU A 339 -0.27 -1.12 -24.04
CA LEU A 339 -1.51 -0.37 -24.28
C LEU A 339 -1.25 1.12 -24.01
N SER A 340 -1.85 2.01 -24.80
CA SER A 340 -1.82 3.44 -24.54
C SER A 340 -2.62 3.78 -23.27
N ALA A 341 -2.28 4.89 -22.63
CA ALA A 341 -2.89 5.29 -21.36
C ALA A 341 -4.42 5.53 -21.44
N ASP A 342 -4.92 5.87 -22.63
CA ASP A 342 -6.33 6.06 -22.93
C ASP A 342 -7.04 4.78 -23.44
N GLY A 343 -6.33 3.64 -23.47
CA GLY A 343 -6.86 2.37 -23.96
C GLY A 343 -7.13 2.32 -25.47
N SER A 344 -6.85 3.39 -26.23
CA SER A 344 -7.24 3.50 -27.63
C SER A 344 -6.32 2.75 -28.59
N TYR A 345 -5.06 2.51 -28.20
CA TYR A 345 -4.05 1.88 -29.04
C TYR A 345 -3.35 0.73 -28.33
N LEU A 346 -3.12 -0.34 -29.07
CA LEU A 346 -2.33 -1.49 -28.66
C LEU A 346 -1.10 -1.59 -29.58
N VAL A 347 0.06 -1.95 -29.03
CA VAL A 347 1.25 -2.28 -29.81
C VAL A 347 1.71 -3.68 -29.49
N SER A 348 2.07 -4.45 -30.52
CA SER A 348 2.56 -5.82 -30.40
C SER A 348 3.97 -5.97 -30.96
N GLY A 349 4.83 -6.68 -30.23
CA GLY A 349 6.23 -6.96 -30.60
C GLY A 349 6.49 -8.44 -30.68
N ALA A 350 7.10 -8.87 -31.78
CA ALA A 350 7.27 -10.29 -32.12
C ALA A 350 8.72 -10.77 -32.08
N GLN A 351 8.87 -12.09 -32.15
CA GLN A 351 10.17 -12.76 -32.13
C GLN A 351 11.03 -12.49 -33.38
N ASP A 352 10.42 -12.17 -34.52
CA ASP A 352 11.12 -11.73 -35.74
C ASP A 352 11.55 -10.24 -35.72
N GLY A 353 11.33 -9.57 -34.59
CA GLY A 353 11.69 -8.17 -34.39
C GLY A 353 10.68 -7.18 -34.98
N SER A 354 9.57 -7.65 -35.55
CA SER A 354 8.53 -6.75 -36.05
C SER A 354 7.71 -6.14 -34.92
N VAL A 355 7.25 -4.90 -35.13
CA VAL A 355 6.41 -4.14 -34.20
C VAL A 355 5.23 -3.57 -34.98
N ARG A 356 4.01 -3.82 -34.49
CA ARG A 356 2.77 -3.35 -35.13
C ARG A 356 1.89 -2.58 -34.16
N LEU A 357 1.36 -1.44 -34.60
CA LEU A 357 0.42 -0.58 -33.89
C LEU A 357 -1.02 -0.85 -34.35
N TRP A 358 -1.96 -0.93 -33.41
CA TRP A 358 -3.35 -1.30 -33.64
C TRP A 358 -4.28 -0.30 -32.98
N SER A 359 -5.40 0.02 -33.64
CA SER A 359 -6.55 0.58 -32.93
C SER A 359 -7.16 -0.50 -32.06
N ALA A 360 -7.26 -0.24 -30.75
CA ALA A 360 -7.77 -1.20 -29.78
C ALA A 360 -9.30 -1.37 -29.86
N LEU A 361 -10.00 -0.35 -30.38
CA LEU A 361 -11.46 -0.32 -30.52
C LEU A 361 -11.95 -0.88 -31.86
N ALA A 362 -11.16 -0.71 -32.93
CA ALA A 362 -11.48 -1.18 -34.27
C ALA A 362 -10.23 -1.77 -34.95
N PRO A 363 -9.74 -2.93 -34.47
CA PRO A 363 -8.56 -3.57 -35.02
C PRO A 363 -8.84 -4.03 -36.46
N THR A 364 -8.18 -3.40 -37.42
CA THR A 364 -8.17 -3.80 -38.84
C THR A 364 -6.81 -4.40 -39.19
N GLN A 365 -6.02 -3.73 -40.03
CA GLN A 365 -4.65 -4.09 -40.31
C GLN A 365 -3.72 -3.25 -39.42
N GLY A 366 -2.93 -3.90 -38.57
CA GLY A 366 -1.96 -3.22 -37.72
C GLY A 366 -0.91 -2.48 -38.55
N PHE A 367 -0.66 -1.22 -38.22
CA PHE A 367 0.33 -0.36 -38.85
C PHE A 367 1.74 -0.80 -38.47
N PRO A 368 2.63 -1.11 -39.43
CA PRO A 368 3.99 -1.54 -39.13
C PRO A 368 4.83 -0.36 -38.63
N LEU A 369 5.33 -0.44 -37.39
CA LEU A 369 6.33 0.47 -36.83
C LEU A 369 7.75 -0.02 -37.06
N LEU A 370 7.93 -1.35 -37.15
CA LEU A 370 9.18 -2.00 -37.53
C LEU A 370 8.85 -3.30 -38.25
N GLU A 371 9.43 -3.52 -39.43
CA GLU A 371 9.12 -4.69 -40.25
C GLU A 371 9.86 -5.96 -39.81
N ARG A 372 11.14 -5.84 -39.43
CA ARG A 372 12.00 -6.95 -38.95
C ARG A 372 13.13 -6.43 -38.08
N GLY A 373 13.74 -7.32 -37.31
CA GLY A 373 14.96 -7.02 -36.56
C GLY A 373 15.30 -8.11 -35.55
N PRO A 374 16.13 -7.79 -34.54
CA PRO A 374 16.27 -8.63 -33.35
C PRO A 374 14.91 -8.75 -32.63
N ALA A 375 14.66 -9.89 -32.00
CA ALA A 375 13.41 -10.14 -31.28
C ALA A 375 13.10 -9.05 -30.23
N VAL A 376 11.83 -8.66 -30.14
CA VAL A 376 11.35 -7.61 -29.23
C VAL A 376 10.93 -8.23 -27.91
N ASN A 377 11.60 -7.88 -26.80
CA ASN A 377 11.30 -8.47 -25.49
C ASN A 377 10.31 -7.65 -24.65
N GLY A 378 10.28 -6.33 -24.84
CA GLY A 378 9.43 -5.43 -24.06
C GLY A 378 9.06 -4.17 -24.84
N LEU A 379 7.85 -3.67 -24.60
CA LEU A 379 7.28 -2.48 -25.22
C LEU A 379 6.66 -1.58 -24.15
N ALA A 380 6.69 -0.26 -24.37
CA ALA A 380 5.97 0.70 -23.54
C ALA A 380 5.62 1.95 -24.36
N PHE A 381 4.39 2.45 -24.19
CA PHE A 381 4.01 3.73 -24.75
C PHE A 381 4.64 4.88 -23.96
N HIS A 382 5.07 5.92 -24.67
CA HIS A 382 5.33 7.21 -24.07
C HIS A 382 3.99 7.92 -23.78
N PRO A 383 3.73 8.38 -22.54
CA PRO A 383 2.40 8.84 -22.12
C PRO A 383 1.90 10.08 -22.85
N ARG A 384 2.79 10.87 -23.47
CA ARG A 384 2.45 12.19 -24.06
C ARG A 384 2.92 12.44 -25.50
N GLN A 385 3.72 11.56 -26.09
CA GLN A 385 4.43 11.86 -27.35
C GLN A 385 4.03 10.96 -28.53
N GLY A 386 3.08 10.03 -28.33
CA GLY A 386 2.69 9.08 -29.39
C GLY A 386 3.83 8.16 -29.85
N LEU A 387 4.88 8.02 -29.04
CA LEU A 387 6.01 7.14 -29.29
C LEU A 387 5.88 5.84 -28.50
N VAL A 388 6.57 4.81 -28.97
CA VAL A 388 6.71 3.51 -28.32
C VAL A 388 8.19 3.23 -28.12
N ALA A 389 8.58 2.88 -26.90
CA ALA A 389 9.90 2.33 -26.62
C ALA A 389 9.88 0.80 -26.78
N ALA A 390 10.91 0.24 -27.38
CA ALA A 390 11.11 -1.20 -27.56
C ALA A 390 12.48 -1.64 -27.04
N SER A 391 12.54 -2.81 -26.38
CA SER A 391 13.77 -3.47 -25.93
C SER A 391 14.03 -4.73 -26.76
N LEU A 392 15.28 -4.93 -27.15
CA LEU A 392 15.67 -5.91 -28.16
C LEU A 392 16.66 -6.95 -27.60
N THR A 393 16.62 -8.15 -28.17
CA THR A 393 17.50 -9.27 -27.78
C THR A 393 18.99 -9.07 -28.05
N ASN A 394 19.36 -8.11 -28.90
CA ASN A 394 20.75 -7.73 -29.14
C ASN A 394 21.31 -6.71 -28.11
N GLY A 395 20.51 -6.32 -27.11
CA GLY A 395 20.89 -5.36 -26.08
C GLY A 395 20.58 -3.91 -26.41
N GLU A 396 20.10 -3.64 -27.61
CA GLU A 396 19.64 -2.31 -27.97
C GLU A 396 18.23 -2.03 -27.45
N CYS A 397 17.92 -0.76 -27.31
CA CYS A 397 16.57 -0.26 -27.21
C CYS A 397 16.33 0.78 -28.31
N CYS A 398 15.07 0.99 -28.66
CA CYS A 398 14.71 2.01 -29.64
C CYS A 398 13.39 2.73 -29.31
N LEU A 399 13.27 3.96 -29.81
CA LEU A 399 12.00 4.70 -29.88
C LEU A 399 11.47 4.62 -31.31
N LEU A 400 10.18 4.32 -31.41
CA LEU A 400 9.42 4.13 -32.63
C LEU A 400 8.16 4.99 -32.58
N GLY A 401 7.67 5.43 -33.73
CA GLY A 401 6.39 6.12 -33.82
C GLY A 401 6.15 6.63 -35.23
N PRO A 402 4.89 6.86 -35.61
CA PRO A 402 4.55 7.38 -36.93
C PRO A 402 5.10 8.79 -37.18
N SER A 403 5.43 9.52 -36.11
CA SER A 403 6.07 10.85 -36.16
C SER A 403 7.58 10.82 -36.37
N LEU A 404 8.22 9.64 -36.29
CA LEU A 404 9.65 9.48 -36.51
C LEU A 404 9.91 8.92 -37.90
N GLU A 405 10.74 9.60 -38.68
CA GLU A 405 11.15 9.13 -40.01
C GLU A 405 12.04 7.88 -39.91
N THR A 406 12.87 7.81 -38.86
CA THR A 406 13.68 6.62 -38.52
C THR A 406 13.66 6.35 -37.01
N PRO A 407 13.77 5.07 -36.58
CA PRO A 407 13.88 4.72 -35.17
C PRO A 407 15.11 5.34 -34.51
N ILE A 408 14.95 5.95 -33.34
CA ILE A 408 16.08 6.36 -32.49
C ILE A 408 16.56 5.12 -31.74
N ARG A 409 17.82 4.72 -31.94
CA ARG A 409 18.39 3.49 -31.35
C ARG A 409 19.56 3.82 -30.42
N TRP A 410 19.70 3.05 -29.36
CA TRP A 410 20.87 3.10 -28.48
C TRP A 410 21.21 1.72 -27.92
N SER A 411 22.49 1.49 -27.65
CA SER A 411 22.93 0.31 -26.89
C SER A 411 22.57 0.50 -25.42
N ALA A 412 21.64 -0.31 -24.94
CA ALA A 412 21.22 -0.26 -23.55
C ALA A 412 22.04 -1.22 -22.69
N HIS A 413 22.18 -2.48 -23.09
CA HIS A 413 22.73 -3.55 -22.27
C HIS A 413 23.82 -4.36 -22.99
N GLN A 414 24.71 -4.99 -22.20
CA GLN A 414 25.60 -6.04 -22.71
C GLN A 414 24.85 -7.38 -22.71
N GLY A 415 24.44 -7.84 -23.90
CA GLY A 415 23.51 -8.97 -24.04
C GLY A 415 22.06 -8.51 -24.10
N SER A 416 21.10 -9.43 -23.97
CA SER A 416 19.68 -9.13 -24.20
C SER A 416 19.13 -8.04 -23.28
N ALA A 417 18.41 -7.06 -23.85
CA ALA A 417 17.55 -6.16 -23.10
C ALA A 417 16.19 -6.86 -22.94
N ASN A 418 15.89 -7.33 -21.72
CA ASN A 418 14.80 -8.26 -21.44
C ASN A 418 13.47 -7.57 -21.15
N SER A 419 13.51 -6.33 -20.66
CA SER A 419 12.29 -5.58 -20.32
C SER A 419 12.57 -4.08 -20.27
N LEU A 420 11.52 -3.29 -20.43
CA LEU A 420 11.55 -1.85 -20.22
C LEU A 420 10.26 -1.36 -19.59
N ALA A 421 10.32 -0.20 -18.95
CA ALA A 421 9.16 0.50 -18.40
C ALA A 421 9.32 2.00 -18.58
N MET A 422 8.24 2.66 -18.97
CA MET A 422 8.17 4.12 -19.08
C MET A 422 7.69 4.70 -17.75
N HIS A 423 8.35 5.75 -17.27
CA HIS A 423 7.87 6.50 -16.11
C HIS A 423 6.51 7.16 -16.45
N PRO A 424 5.53 7.22 -15.53
CA PRO A 424 4.20 7.78 -15.82
C PRO A 424 4.21 9.21 -16.36
N GLN A 425 5.22 10.01 -16.00
CA GLN A 425 5.40 11.38 -16.51
C GLN A 425 6.11 11.45 -17.89
N GLY A 426 6.68 10.35 -18.37
CA GLY A 426 7.35 10.23 -19.68
C GLY A 426 8.82 10.67 -19.73
N SER A 427 9.33 11.34 -18.70
CA SER A 427 10.70 11.88 -18.68
C SER A 427 11.81 10.84 -18.53
N LEU A 428 11.48 9.61 -18.10
CA LEU A 428 12.45 8.57 -17.77
C LEU A 428 11.99 7.21 -18.28
N LEU A 429 12.93 6.43 -18.82
CA LEU A 429 12.76 5.04 -19.19
C LEU A 429 13.70 4.17 -18.36
N ALA A 430 13.19 3.09 -17.79
CA ALA A 430 14.00 2.06 -17.15
C ALA A 430 14.12 0.83 -18.07
N THR A 431 15.31 0.27 -18.22
CA THR A 431 15.59 -0.95 -19.01
C THR A 431 16.29 -1.98 -18.13
N ALA A 432 15.98 -3.26 -18.34
CA ALA A 432 16.55 -4.39 -17.61
C ALA A 432 17.18 -5.40 -18.58
N GLY A 433 18.33 -5.98 -18.22
CA GLY A 433 19.07 -6.84 -19.15
C GLY A 433 19.87 -8.00 -18.56
N ASP A 434 20.55 -8.70 -19.45
CA ASP A 434 21.40 -9.88 -19.16
C ASP A 434 22.69 -9.53 -18.41
N ASP A 435 23.13 -8.28 -18.50
CA ASP A 435 24.25 -7.71 -17.75
C ASP A 435 23.95 -7.52 -16.25
N LYS A 436 22.78 -8.00 -15.79
CA LYS A 436 22.32 -8.01 -14.39
C LYS A 436 21.99 -6.62 -13.85
N ALA A 437 21.94 -5.61 -14.72
CA ALA A 437 21.68 -4.24 -14.34
C ALA A 437 20.29 -3.79 -14.77
N VAL A 438 19.81 -2.76 -14.08
CA VAL A 438 18.75 -1.88 -14.59
C VAL A 438 19.37 -0.54 -14.92
N HIS A 439 19.10 -0.02 -16.11
CA HIS A 439 19.60 1.27 -16.58
C HIS A 439 18.45 2.25 -16.74
N LEU A 440 18.74 3.51 -16.44
CA LEU A 440 17.79 4.62 -16.50
C LEU A 440 18.22 5.57 -17.61
N TRP A 441 17.25 6.02 -18.40
CA TRP A 441 17.49 6.85 -19.59
C TRP A 441 16.51 8.01 -19.61
N LYS A 442 16.99 9.24 -19.83
CA LYS A 442 16.09 10.37 -20.09
C LYS A 442 15.74 10.39 -21.58
N LEU A 443 14.46 10.60 -21.85
CA LEU A 443 13.90 10.67 -23.20
C LEU A 443 13.60 12.13 -23.59
N PRO A 444 13.55 12.45 -24.90
CA PRO A 444 13.68 11.54 -26.05
C PRO A 444 15.11 11.22 -26.49
N GLU A 445 16.13 11.92 -25.99
CA GLU A 445 17.52 11.80 -26.47
C GLU A 445 18.23 10.50 -26.04
N ALA A 446 17.55 9.62 -25.30
CA ALA A 446 18.10 8.39 -24.72
C ALA A 446 19.42 8.63 -23.95
N THR A 447 19.46 9.70 -23.15
CA THR A 447 20.65 10.04 -22.36
C THR A 447 20.72 9.20 -21.09
N TYR A 448 21.87 8.59 -20.84
CA TYR A 448 22.06 7.73 -19.66
C TYR A 448 21.95 8.53 -18.35
N ALA A 449 21.08 8.08 -17.46
CA ALA A 449 20.75 8.73 -16.18
C ALA A 449 21.25 7.94 -14.95
N GLY A 450 21.88 6.79 -15.16
CA GLY A 450 22.44 5.93 -14.11
C GLY A 450 21.87 4.52 -14.13
N SER A 451 22.21 3.74 -13.11
CA SER A 451 21.81 2.34 -12.98
C SER A 451 21.40 1.97 -11.57
N LEU A 452 20.60 0.92 -11.45
CA LEU A 452 20.31 0.20 -10.23
C LEU A 452 21.03 -1.15 -10.29
N LEU A 453 21.93 -1.39 -9.34
CA LEU A 453 22.80 -2.55 -9.29
C LEU A 453 22.53 -3.35 -8.01
N GLY A 454 22.55 -4.68 -8.12
CA GLY A 454 22.40 -5.57 -6.95
C GLY A 454 21.93 -6.98 -7.29
N HIS A 455 21.25 -7.17 -8.42
CA HIS A 455 20.86 -8.48 -8.91
C HIS A 455 22.07 -9.35 -9.27
N GLN A 456 21.94 -10.66 -9.06
CA GLN A 456 23.04 -11.62 -9.24
C GLN A 456 22.96 -12.39 -10.57
N SER A 457 21.85 -12.23 -11.29
CA SER A 457 21.58 -12.86 -12.57
C SER A 457 20.81 -11.90 -13.48
N ARG A 458 20.41 -12.39 -14.66
CA ARG A 458 19.67 -11.63 -15.69
C ARG A 458 18.42 -11.00 -15.09
N VAL A 459 18.26 -9.69 -15.27
CA VAL A 459 17.04 -9.00 -14.85
C VAL A 459 16.01 -9.19 -15.95
N GLN A 460 14.88 -9.80 -15.62
CA GLN A 460 13.85 -10.26 -16.55
C GLN A 460 12.71 -9.26 -16.71
N GLY A 461 12.42 -8.47 -15.67
CA GLY A 461 11.30 -7.55 -15.65
C GLY A 461 11.63 -6.27 -14.91
N VAL A 462 11.12 -5.16 -15.40
CA VAL A 462 11.17 -3.85 -14.74
C VAL A 462 9.82 -3.16 -14.84
N ARG A 463 9.36 -2.50 -13.77
CA ARG A 463 8.11 -1.75 -13.78
C ARG A 463 8.13 -0.59 -12.79
N PHE A 464 7.62 0.57 -13.18
CA PHE A 464 7.38 1.66 -12.24
C PHE A 464 6.18 1.36 -11.34
N MET A 465 6.27 1.78 -10.08
CA MET A 465 5.12 1.86 -9.19
C MET A 465 4.23 3.06 -9.61
N ARG A 466 2.94 3.04 -9.26
CA ARG A 466 1.89 3.94 -9.76
C ARG A 466 2.27 5.44 -9.77
N GLU A 467 2.87 5.95 -8.69
CA GLU A 467 3.28 7.36 -8.57
C GLU A 467 4.68 7.66 -9.16
N GLY A 468 5.36 6.65 -9.70
CA GLY A 468 6.69 6.80 -10.31
C GLY A 468 7.86 6.90 -9.33
N ALA A 469 7.60 7.13 -8.03
CA ALA A 469 8.63 7.27 -6.99
C ALA A 469 9.46 5.98 -6.74
N GLY A 470 8.93 4.81 -7.11
CA GLY A 470 9.59 3.53 -6.91
C GLY A 470 9.59 2.65 -8.16
N LEU A 471 10.51 1.67 -8.18
CA LEU A 471 10.67 0.71 -9.27
C LEU A 471 10.65 -0.72 -8.71
N LEU A 472 10.02 -1.65 -9.42
CA LEU A 472 10.11 -3.09 -9.18
C LEU A 472 10.97 -3.75 -10.25
N THR A 473 11.82 -4.68 -9.84
CA THR A 473 12.66 -5.48 -10.75
C THR A 473 12.56 -6.96 -10.42
N CYS A 474 12.47 -7.79 -11.45
CA CYS A 474 12.34 -9.24 -11.35
C CYS A 474 13.55 -9.90 -11.96
N CYS A 475 14.07 -10.96 -11.35
CA CYS A 475 15.34 -11.55 -11.79
C CYS A 475 15.33 -13.08 -11.82
N ALA A 476 16.21 -13.62 -12.65
CA ALA A 476 16.54 -15.05 -12.69
C ALA A 476 17.29 -15.53 -11.42
N ASP A 477 17.72 -14.61 -10.54
CA ASP A 477 18.31 -14.95 -9.23
C ASP A 477 17.25 -15.32 -8.17
N MET A 478 16.00 -15.51 -8.58
CA MET A 478 14.86 -15.85 -7.74
C MET A 478 14.46 -14.75 -6.75
N THR A 479 14.83 -13.49 -7.03
CA THR A 479 14.43 -12.34 -6.22
C THR A 479 13.64 -11.31 -7.02
N VAL A 480 12.76 -10.60 -6.29
CA VAL A 480 12.16 -9.34 -6.75
C VAL A 480 12.71 -8.24 -5.87
N ARG A 481 13.18 -7.14 -6.45
CA ARG A 481 13.67 -5.98 -5.69
C ARG A 481 12.78 -4.78 -5.91
N ALA A 482 12.58 -4.02 -4.85
CA ALA A 482 11.94 -2.72 -4.89
C ALA A 482 13.00 -1.66 -4.65
N TRP A 483 12.95 -0.59 -5.44
CA TRP A 483 13.92 0.49 -5.45
C TRP A 483 13.22 1.82 -5.25
N GLU A 484 13.86 2.71 -4.51
CA GLU A 484 13.52 4.12 -4.48
C GLU A 484 14.28 4.83 -5.61
N LEU A 485 13.55 5.53 -6.48
CA LEU A 485 14.12 6.03 -7.74
C LEU A 485 15.09 7.20 -7.52
N GLU A 486 14.75 8.11 -6.61
CA GLU A 486 15.53 9.32 -6.34
C GLU A 486 16.89 8.98 -5.71
N SER A 487 16.88 8.17 -4.65
CA SER A 487 18.11 7.73 -3.98
C SER A 487 18.84 6.61 -4.71
N LYS A 488 18.18 5.94 -5.68
CA LYS A 488 18.64 4.74 -6.39
C LYS A 488 18.98 3.59 -5.44
N ARG A 489 18.37 3.55 -4.25
CA ARG A 489 18.60 2.53 -3.24
C ARG A 489 17.58 1.42 -3.33
N GLU A 490 18.03 0.21 -3.06
CA GLU A 490 17.13 -0.89 -2.79
C GLU A 490 16.44 -0.67 -1.44
N VAL A 491 15.11 -0.68 -1.45
CA VAL A 491 14.30 -0.59 -0.23
C VAL A 491 13.84 -1.96 0.26
N ARG A 492 13.71 -2.94 -0.65
CA ARG A 492 13.29 -4.32 -0.34
C ARG A 492 13.87 -5.33 -1.33
N CYS A 493 14.17 -6.53 -0.82
CA CYS A 493 14.40 -7.74 -1.60
C CYS A 493 13.42 -8.83 -1.16
N LEU A 494 12.50 -9.20 -2.04
CA LEU A 494 11.54 -10.29 -1.85
C LEU A 494 12.19 -11.61 -2.27
N ARG A 495 12.06 -12.62 -1.40
CA ARG A 495 12.62 -13.96 -1.57
C ARG A 495 11.53 -15.01 -1.30
N GLY A 496 11.80 -16.25 -1.71
CA GLY A 496 10.88 -17.39 -1.51
C GLY A 496 10.39 -18.04 -2.80
N HIS A 497 10.75 -17.48 -3.95
CA HIS A 497 10.55 -18.08 -5.26
C HIS A 497 11.49 -19.27 -5.49
N ARG A 498 11.05 -20.25 -6.29
CA ARG A 498 11.86 -21.45 -6.63
C ARG A 498 12.25 -21.49 -8.11
N GLY A 499 12.15 -20.36 -8.79
CA GLY A 499 12.47 -20.20 -10.20
C GLY A 499 12.61 -18.74 -10.58
N MET A 500 12.95 -18.50 -11.84
CA MET A 500 13.03 -17.14 -12.38
C MET A 500 11.68 -16.42 -12.30
N ILE A 501 11.72 -15.14 -11.94
CA ILE A 501 10.54 -14.28 -11.91
C ILE A 501 10.49 -13.52 -13.22
N TRP A 502 9.36 -13.62 -13.90
CA TRP A 502 9.15 -12.97 -15.20
C TRP A 502 8.53 -11.58 -15.07
N ALA A 503 7.58 -11.43 -14.15
CA ALA A 503 6.85 -10.19 -13.97
C ALA A 503 6.51 -9.96 -12.50
N ALA A 504 6.49 -8.69 -12.12
CA ALA A 504 5.89 -8.22 -10.88
C ALA A 504 5.09 -6.94 -11.11
N GLN A 505 4.01 -6.77 -10.35
CA GLN A 505 3.24 -5.53 -10.31
C GLN A 505 2.94 -5.17 -8.86
N ALA A 506 2.99 -3.87 -8.58
CA ALA A 506 2.54 -3.31 -7.31
C ALA A 506 1.08 -2.89 -7.43
N GLN A 507 0.29 -3.17 -6.40
CA GLN A 507 -1.00 -2.55 -6.15
C GLN A 507 -1.04 -2.14 -4.69
N GLN A 508 -1.08 -0.83 -4.43
CA GLN A 508 -0.98 -0.29 -3.07
C GLN A 508 0.27 -0.84 -2.34
N ASN A 509 0.08 -1.59 -1.25
CA ASN A 509 1.16 -2.24 -0.49
C ASN A 509 1.34 -3.73 -0.83
N LEU A 510 0.80 -4.19 -1.95
CA LEU A 510 0.95 -5.57 -2.39
C LEU A 510 1.83 -5.65 -3.64
N ILE A 511 2.68 -6.66 -3.68
CA ILE A 511 3.47 -7.01 -4.87
C ILE A 511 3.04 -8.39 -5.31
N PHE A 512 2.50 -8.49 -6.51
CA PHE A 512 2.19 -9.75 -7.16
C PHE A 512 3.33 -10.16 -8.08
N THR A 513 3.66 -11.45 -8.09
CA THR A 513 4.78 -11.96 -8.90
C THR A 513 4.37 -13.20 -9.69
N ALA A 514 4.78 -13.28 -10.95
CA ALA A 514 4.64 -14.43 -11.83
C ALA A 514 5.99 -15.13 -12.00
N CYS A 515 6.01 -16.44 -11.72
CA CYS A 515 7.25 -17.20 -11.59
C CYS A 515 7.25 -18.46 -12.47
N ALA A 516 8.45 -18.85 -12.91
CA ALA A 516 8.66 -20.07 -13.68
C ALA A 516 8.35 -21.35 -12.91
N ASP A 517 8.30 -21.28 -11.57
CA ASP A 517 7.86 -22.38 -10.70
C ASP A 517 6.34 -22.60 -10.70
N ARG A 518 5.65 -22.03 -11.69
CA ARG A 518 4.20 -22.17 -11.92
C ARG A 518 3.32 -21.45 -10.90
N CYS A 519 3.93 -20.73 -9.97
CA CYS A 519 3.19 -20.07 -8.89
C CYS A 519 2.99 -18.57 -9.15
N LEU A 520 1.83 -18.09 -8.72
CA LEU A 520 1.62 -16.70 -8.35
C LEU A 520 1.88 -16.53 -6.86
N ARG A 521 2.47 -15.39 -6.50
CA ARG A 521 2.66 -14.99 -5.10
C ARG A 521 2.25 -13.55 -4.90
N ALA A 522 1.74 -13.25 -3.72
CA ALA A 522 1.51 -11.88 -3.26
C ALA A 522 2.36 -11.63 -2.01
N PHE A 523 3.11 -10.54 -2.03
CA PHE A 523 3.93 -10.08 -0.91
C PHE A 523 3.41 -8.75 -0.40
N ARG A 524 3.55 -8.48 0.89
CA ARG A 524 3.43 -7.13 1.41
C ARG A 524 4.71 -6.36 1.10
N LEU A 525 4.63 -5.22 0.43
CA LEU A 525 5.77 -4.34 0.16
C LEU A 525 6.42 -3.90 1.48
N ASP A 526 5.61 -3.61 2.50
CA ASP A 526 6.08 -3.35 3.85
C ASP A 526 6.51 -4.62 4.58
N GLY A 527 7.83 -4.77 4.69
CA GLY A 527 8.50 -5.89 5.34
C GLY A 527 8.75 -7.08 4.43
N GLY A 528 8.25 -7.09 3.18
CA GLY A 528 8.53 -8.16 2.22
C GLY A 528 7.92 -9.52 2.57
N ARG A 529 6.89 -9.54 3.41
CA ARG A 529 6.26 -10.79 3.89
C ARG A 529 5.47 -11.44 2.76
N LEU A 530 5.73 -12.72 2.49
CA LEU A 530 4.90 -13.54 1.61
C LEU A 530 3.53 -13.75 2.28
N LEU A 531 2.47 -13.31 1.62
CA LEU A 531 1.10 -13.40 2.12
C LEU A 531 0.38 -14.63 1.55
N VAL A 532 0.49 -14.82 0.23
CA VAL A 532 -0.30 -15.79 -0.51
C VAL A 532 0.58 -16.47 -1.55
N GLN A 533 0.36 -17.78 -1.75
CA GLN A 533 0.97 -18.54 -2.83
C GLN A 533 -0.06 -19.49 -3.45
N SER A 534 -0.18 -19.50 -4.77
CA SER A 534 -1.00 -20.44 -5.51
C SER A 534 -0.23 -21.01 -6.69
N GLU A 535 -0.29 -22.32 -6.91
CA GLU A 535 0.01 -22.88 -8.23
C GLU A 535 -1.06 -22.39 -9.20
N ALA A 536 -0.67 -21.54 -10.14
CA ALA A 536 -1.59 -20.81 -10.98
C ALA A 536 -1.80 -21.46 -12.34
N HIS A 537 -0.78 -22.19 -12.82
CA HIS A 537 -0.75 -22.78 -14.15
C HIS A 537 -0.09 -24.17 -14.11
N GLU A 538 -0.37 -25.01 -15.11
CA GLU A 538 0.27 -26.34 -15.24
C GLU A 538 1.75 -26.21 -15.65
N GLN A 539 2.09 -25.09 -16.30
CA GLN A 539 3.44 -24.67 -16.66
C GLN A 539 3.79 -23.32 -16.02
N TRP A 540 4.93 -22.73 -16.43
CA TRP A 540 5.40 -21.45 -15.89
C TRP A 540 4.34 -20.35 -16.00
N VAL A 541 4.36 -19.39 -15.06
CA VAL A 541 3.59 -18.15 -15.15
C VAL A 541 4.49 -17.05 -15.69
N ARG A 542 4.14 -16.44 -16.83
CA ARG A 542 5.01 -15.47 -17.52
C ARG A 542 4.56 -14.04 -17.35
N CYS A 543 3.26 -13.80 -17.33
CA CYS A 543 2.71 -12.47 -17.28
C CYS A 543 1.57 -12.40 -16.27
N LEU A 544 1.36 -11.22 -15.72
CA LEU A 544 0.24 -10.91 -14.84
C LEU A 544 -0.18 -9.46 -15.08
N ALA A 545 -1.45 -9.18 -14.86
CA ALA A 545 -2.00 -7.83 -14.80
C ALA A 545 -2.95 -7.73 -13.60
N VAL A 546 -2.85 -6.62 -12.88
CA VAL A 546 -3.65 -6.35 -11.68
C VAL A 546 -4.62 -5.24 -11.99
N ASP A 547 -5.87 -5.44 -11.60
CA ASP A 547 -6.89 -4.40 -11.62
C ASP A 547 -6.67 -3.49 -10.40
N GLU A 548 -6.37 -2.21 -10.64
CA GLU A 548 -5.96 -1.31 -9.56
C GLU A 548 -7.10 -0.97 -8.59
N ASP A 549 -8.33 -0.94 -9.08
CA ASP A 549 -9.51 -0.52 -8.32
C ASP A 549 -10.27 -1.70 -7.69
N SER A 550 -9.98 -2.92 -8.16
CA SER A 550 -10.57 -4.15 -7.61
C SER A 550 -9.51 -5.06 -6.97
N ARG A 551 -9.95 -6.11 -6.26
CA ARG A 551 -9.04 -7.14 -5.71
C ARG A 551 -8.79 -8.28 -6.69
N LEU A 552 -8.92 -8.00 -7.99
CA LEU A 552 -8.79 -8.99 -9.06
C LEU A 552 -7.43 -8.86 -9.74
N LEU A 553 -6.90 -10.00 -10.16
CA LEU A 553 -5.77 -10.04 -11.06
C LEU A 553 -5.96 -11.16 -12.08
N VAL A 554 -5.22 -11.08 -13.18
CA VAL A 554 -5.19 -12.10 -14.22
C VAL A 554 -3.74 -12.50 -14.49
N SER A 555 -3.52 -13.79 -14.74
CA SER A 555 -2.22 -14.34 -15.11
C SER A 555 -2.28 -15.09 -16.43
N GLY A 556 -1.15 -15.15 -17.12
CA GLY A 556 -0.95 -15.94 -18.33
C GLY A 556 0.24 -16.87 -18.19
N GLY A 557 0.07 -18.12 -18.63
CA GLY A 557 1.04 -19.19 -18.44
C GLY A 557 1.43 -19.95 -19.70
N GLY A 558 2.42 -20.84 -19.54
CA GLY A 558 2.95 -21.68 -20.62
C GLY A 558 1.97 -22.74 -21.13
N ASP A 559 0.91 -22.99 -20.36
CA ASP A 559 -0.22 -23.85 -20.71
C ASP A 559 -1.21 -23.19 -21.69
N GLY A 560 -0.96 -21.94 -22.09
CA GLY A 560 -1.80 -21.19 -23.03
C GLY A 560 -3.11 -20.67 -22.44
N LYS A 561 -3.25 -20.74 -21.11
CA LYS A 561 -4.42 -20.25 -20.39
C LYS A 561 -4.19 -18.84 -19.84
N ILE A 562 -5.30 -18.11 -19.71
CA ILE A 562 -5.41 -16.97 -18.79
C ILE A 562 -6.29 -17.37 -17.61
N CYS A 563 -5.85 -17.04 -16.40
CA CYS A 563 -6.53 -17.37 -15.16
C CYS A 563 -6.82 -16.10 -14.36
N GLN A 564 -8.05 -15.94 -13.88
CA GLN A 564 -8.49 -14.84 -13.05
C GLN A 564 -8.50 -15.24 -11.58
N TRP A 565 -8.02 -14.35 -10.74
CA TRP A 565 -7.83 -14.58 -9.32
C TRP A 565 -8.39 -13.44 -8.50
N ARG A 566 -8.78 -13.75 -7.26
CA ARG A 566 -9.10 -12.78 -6.24
C ARG A 566 -8.22 -12.96 -5.01
N LEU A 567 -7.78 -11.84 -4.44
CA LEU A 567 -7.13 -11.86 -3.13
C LEU A 567 -8.12 -12.26 -2.03
N PRO A 568 -7.77 -13.20 -1.14
CA PRO A 568 -8.63 -13.59 -0.03
C PRO A 568 -8.90 -12.38 0.89
N VAL A 569 -10.14 -12.31 1.39
CA VAL A 569 -10.56 -11.29 2.37
C VAL A 569 -9.88 -11.60 3.71
N SER A 570 -9.41 -10.57 4.41
CA SER A 570 -8.60 -10.67 5.63
C SER A 570 -9.34 -11.40 6.76
N GLY A 571 -9.10 -12.71 6.84
CA GLY A 571 -9.30 -13.60 7.99
C GLY A 571 -8.31 -14.78 7.99
N ALA A 572 -7.35 -14.80 7.06
CA ALA A 572 -6.44 -15.93 6.81
C ALA A 572 -4.95 -15.53 6.58
N CYS A 573 -4.54 -14.28 6.81
CA CYS A 573 -3.18 -13.77 6.56
C CYS A 573 -2.59 -13.02 7.76
#